data_AF-A0A919LRW6-F1
#
_entry.id   AF-A0A919LRW6-F1
#
_cell.length_a   1.000
_cell.length_b   1.000
_cell.length_c   1.000
_cell.angle_alpha   90.00
_cell.angle_beta   90.00
_cell.angle_gamma   90.00
#
_symmetry.space_group_name_H-M   'P 1'
#
loop_
_entity.id
_entity.type
_entity.pdbx_description
1 polymer ?
#
loop_
_entity_poly.entity_id
_entity_poly.type
_entity_poly.pdbx_seq_one_letter_code
_entity_poly.pdbx_strand_id
1 'polypeptide(L)'
;MARLTPIAAYTTLWGVDTSSVDEIARDCLAVRIRLIGRALTSLYDGALDGHGLTIAQVNLMAALGKAGPCPPSRLGDVLQLERSTVSRNLNLLLNRGWVEALSSDAKGIREVALTLAGRAKIESVMPEWQAAQRQARELLGTTGVGEIQRIASSMGYAPGA
;
A
#
# COMPACT_ATOMS: atom_id res chain seq x y z
N MET A 1 4.37 -19.92 28.25
CA MET A 1 4.84 -18.59 28.69
C MET A 1 6.34 -18.50 28.47
N ALA A 2 6.77 -18.09 27.28
CA ALA A 2 8.19 -17.83 27.00
C ALA A 2 8.63 -16.64 27.85
N ARG A 3 9.51 -16.89 28.82
CA ARG A 3 10.13 -15.83 29.62
C ARG A 3 11.03 -15.05 28.68
N LEU A 4 10.67 -13.80 28.39
CA LEU A 4 11.55 -12.86 27.71
C LEU A 4 12.77 -12.65 28.62
N THR A 5 13.92 -13.16 28.20
CA THR A 5 15.19 -12.89 28.87
C THR A 5 15.47 -11.39 28.77
N PRO A 6 15.87 -10.70 29.84
CA PRO A 6 16.19 -9.28 29.78
C PRO A 6 17.32 -9.04 28.77
N ILE A 7 17.16 -8.04 27.91
CA ILE A 7 18.16 -7.64 26.89
C ILE A 7 19.56 -7.46 27.50
N ALA A 8 19.64 -7.04 28.77
CA ALA A 8 20.88 -6.88 29.52
C ALA A 8 21.74 -8.15 29.70
N ALA A 9 21.19 -9.36 29.51
CA ALA A 9 21.92 -10.61 29.71
C ALA A 9 22.78 -11.02 28.50
N TYR A 10 22.58 -10.42 27.33
CA TYR A 10 23.33 -10.79 26.11
C TYR A 10 24.74 -10.19 26.06
N THR A 11 24.96 -9.04 26.70
CA THR A 11 26.23 -8.30 26.67
C THR A 11 27.37 -9.07 27.33
N THR A 12 27.07 -9.95 28.28
CA THR A 12 28.08 -10.63 29.10
C THR A 12 28.62 -11.94 28.49
N LEU A 13 27.92 -12.54 27.50
CA LEU A 13 28.25 -13.89 27.01
C LEU A 13 29.01 -13.92 25.67
N TRP A 14 29.04 -12.82 24.90
CA TRP A 14 29.63 -12.81 23.55
C TRP A 14 30.66 -11.69 23.31
N GLY A 15 30.90 -10.79 24.27
CA GLY A 15 31.90 -9.72 24.12
C GLY A 15 31.68 -8.77 22.93
N VAL A 16 30.48 -8.77 22.34
CA VAL A 16 30.15 -7.95 21.18
C VAL A 16 29.69 -6.59 21.66
N ASP A 17 30.37 -5.54 21.19
CA ASP A 17 29.86 -4.18 21.31
C ASP A 17 28.52 -4.08 20.56
N THR A 18 27.44 -3.93 21.32
CA THR A 18 26.07 -3.89 20.82
C THR A 18 25.64 -2.47 20.43
N SER A 19 26.53 -1.48 20.54
CA SER A 19 26.26 -0.07 20.23
C SER A 19 25.60 0.11 18.85
N SER A 20 26.19 -0.47 17.80
CA SER A 20 25.65 -0.40 16.43
C SER A 20 24.30 -1.11 16.27
N VAL A 21 24.10 -2.23 16.99
CA VAL A 21 22.82 -2.97 16.96
C VAL A 21 21.72 -2.15 17.62
N ASP A 22 22.02 -1.53 18.76
CA ASP A 22 21.11 -0.69 19.51
C ASP A 22 20.76 0.60 18.77
N GLU A 23 21.73 1.21 18.10
CA GLU A 23 21.52 2.38 17.22
C GLU A 23 20.55 2.03 16.08
N ILE A 24 20.80 0.92 15.36
CA ILE A 24 19.90 0.46 14.30
C ILE A 24 18.49 0.18 14.86
N ALA A 25 18.38 -0.50 16.00
CA ALA A 25 17.08 -0.84 16.59
C ALA A 25 16.28 0.40 17.02
N ARG A 26 16.97 1.47 17.45
CA ARG A 26 16.36 2.72 17.91
C ARG A 26 16.03 3.68 16.77
N ASP A 27 16.95 3.84 15.83
CA ASP A 27 16.96 5.00 14.93
C ASP A 27 16.78 4.65 13.43
N CYS A 28 16.62 3.36 13.08
CA CYS A 28 16.42 2.96 11.69
C CYS A 28 15.08 3.45 11.11
N LEU A 29 15.12 4.55 10.35
CA LEU A 29 13.96 5.12 9.66
C LEU A 29 13.29 4.13 8.70
N ALA A 30 14.05 3.28 8.01
CA ALA A 30 13.49 2.28 7.11
C ALA A 30 12.59 1.27 7.83
N VAL A 31 12.92 0.88 9.07
CA VAL A 31 12.07 0.02 9.90
C VAL A 31 10.83 0.79 10.35
N ARG A 32 10.99 2.04 10.82
CA ARG A 32 9.86 2.88 11.25
C ARG A 32 8.84 3.08 10.12
N ILE A 33 9.28 3.45 8.93
CA ILE A 33 8.41 3.64 7.76
C ILE A 33 7.73 2.33 7.35
N ARG A 34 8.43 1.19 7.35
CA ARG A 34 7.82 -0.11 7.04
C ARG A 34 6.74 -0.52 8.04
N LEU A 35 6.97 -0.30 9.34
CA LEU A 35 5.99 -0.62 10.38
C LEU A 35 4.75 0.28 10.28
N ILE A 36 4.96 1.59 10.10
CA ILE A 36 3.86 2.55 9.88
C ILE A 36 3.08 2.16 8.62
N GLY A 37 3.77 1.89 7.50
CA GLY A 37 3.15 1.46 6.25
C GLY A 37 2.31 0.20 6.43
N ARG A 38 2.83 -0.82 7.13
CA ARG A 38 2.05 -2.04 7.44
C ARG A 38 0.82 -1.75 8.29
N ALA A 39 0.96 -0.95 9.34
CA ALA A 39 -0.17 -0.59 10.20
C ALA A 39 -1.28 0.15 9.44
N LEU A 40 -0.90 1.11 8.59
CA LEU A 40 -1.84 1.82 7.73
C LEU A 40 -2.50 0.88 6.71
N THR A 41 -1.72 0.04 6.02
CA THR A 41 -2.28 -0.95 5.09
C THR A 41 -3.29 -1.88 5.77
N SER A 42 -2.95 -2.43 6.95
CA SER A 42 -3.86 -3.29 7.71
C SER A 42 -5.13 -2.56 8.16
N LEU A 43 -5.04 -1.27 8.48
CA LEU A 43 -6.20 -0.45 8.82
C LEU A 43 -7.19 -0.35 7.66
N TYR A 44 -6.70 -0.05 6.45
CA TYR A 44 -7.54 0.01 5.27
C TYR A 44 -8.06 -1.37 4.85
N ASP A 45 -7.18 -2.38 4.83
CA ASP A 45 -7.57 -3.75 4.46
C ASP A 45 -8.64 -4.30 5.41
N GLY A 46 -8.52 -4.05 6.72
CA GLY A 46 -9.53 -4.44 7.70
C GLY A 46 -10.88 -3.76 7.48
N ALA A 47 -10.88 -2.48 7.08
CA ALA A 47 -12.12 -1.77 6.75
C ALA A 47 -12.76 -2.25 5.44
N LEU A 48 -11.96 -2.78 4.51
CA LEU A 48 -12.40 -3.23 3.18
C LEU A 48 -12.69 -4.74 3.10
N ASP A 49 -12.39 -5.51 4.15
CA ASP A 49 -12.53 -6.97 4.17
C ASP A 49 -13.95 -7.43 3.84
N GLY A 50 -14.97 -6.79 4.43
CA GLY A 50 -16.38 -7.05 4.14
C GLY A 50 -16.79 -6.80 2.69
N HIS A 51 -15.96 -6.08 1.93
CA HIS A 51 -16.15 -5.79 0.51
C HIS A 51 -15.36 -6.71 -0.42
N GLY A 52 -14.56 -7.63 0.13
CA GLY A 52 -13.68 -8.52 -0.61
C GLY A 52 -12.54 -7.79 -1.33
N LEU A 53 -12.17 -6.60 -0.87
CA LEU A 53 -11.16 -5.72 -1.47
C LEU A 53 -9.99 -5.48 -0.52
N THR A 54 -8.82 -5.24 -1.08
CA THR A 54 -7.67 -4.66 -0.37
C THR A 54 -7.47 -3.21 -0.79
N ILE A 55 -6.74 -2.44 0.03
CA ILE A 55 -6.37 -1.07 -0.31
C ILE A 55 -5.51 -1.01 -1.58
N ALA A 56 -4.68 -2.02 -1.82
CA ALA A 56 -3.89 -2.12 -3.03
C ALA A 56 -4.78 -2.25 -4.28
N GLN A 57 -5.86 -3.04 -4.20
CA GLN A 57 -6.84 -3.18 -5.29
C GLN A 57 -7.64 -1.91 -5.50
N VAL A 58 -8.07 -1.24 -4.42
CA VAL A 58 -8.75 0.06 -4.50
C VAL A 58 -7.84 1.10 -5.16
N ASN A 59 -6.58 1.21 -4.75
CA ASN A 59 -5.62 2.16 -5.33
C ASN A 59 -5.34 1.87 -6.81
N LEU A 60 -5.26 0.60 -7.22
CA LEU A 60 -5.14 0.21 -8.63
C LEU A 60 -6.35 0.64 -9.45
N MET A 61 -7.57 0.38 -8.96
CA MET A 61 -8.79 0.79 -9.64
C MET A 61 -8.92 2.32 -9.70
N ALA A 62 -8.54 3.03 -8.63
CA ALA A 62 -8.54 4.49 -8.60
C ALA A 62 -7.54 5.09 -9.60
N ALA A 63 -6.31 4.56 -9.64
CA ALA A 63 -5.29 4.96 -10.60
C ALA A 63 -5.75 4.71 -12.04
N LEU A 64 -6.34 3.55 -12.32
CA LEU A 64 -6.89 3.23 -13.63
C LEU A 64 -8.09 4.12 -13.99
N GLY A 65 -8.97 4.39 -13.03
CA GLY A 65 -10.11 5.29 -13.20
C GLY A 65 -9.69 6.72 -13.54
N LYS A 66 -8.55 7.17 -13.02
CA LYS A 66 -7.96 8.48 -13.30
C LYS A 66 -7.17 8.52 -14.62
N ALA A 67 -6.37 7.49 -14.90
CA ALA A 67 -5.54 7.42 -16.10
C ALA A 67 -6.35 7.14 -17.37
N GLY A 68 -7.53 6.52 -17.24
CA GLY A 68 -8.25 5.95 -18.37
C GLY A 68 -7.63 4.63 -18.84
N PRO A 69 -8.09 4.08 -19.98
CA PRO A 69 -7.49 2.86 -20.54
C PRO A 69 -5.98 2.99 -20.71
N CYS A 70 -5.22 2.03 -20.20
CA CYS A 70 -3.76 2.10 -20.24
C CYS A 70 -3.10 0.71 -20.14
N PRO A 71 -1.82 0.59 -20.52
CA PRO A 71 -1.07 -0.64 -20.28
C PRO A 71 -0.85 -0.88 -18.78
N PRO A 72 -0.79 -2.15 -18.33
CA PRO A 72 -0.48 -2.50 -16.94
C PRO A 72 0.82 -1.87 -16.41
N SER A 73 1.83 -1.71 -17.26
CA SER A 73 3.10 -1.09 -16.85
C SER A 73 2.92 0.34 -16.33
N ARG A 74 2.00 1.12 -16.92
CA ARG A 74 1.71 2.48 -16.47
C ARG A 74 1.19 2.52 -15.03
N LEU A 75 0.40 1.52 -14.63
CA LEU A 75 -0.07 1.40 -13.25
C LEU A 75 1.08 1.06 -12.30
N GLY A 76 2.05 0.26 -12.76
CA GLY A 76 3.28 -0.01 -12.03
C GLY A 76 4.11 1.26 -11.81
N ASP A 77 4.25 2.08 -12.85
CA ASP A 77 4.98 3.35 -12.78
C ASP A 77 4.30 4.35 -11.83
N VAL A 78 2.97 4.50 -11.93
CA VAL A 78 2.20 5.43 -11.08
C VAL A 78 2.24 5.02 -9.61
N LEU A 79 2.07 3.73 -9.32
CA LEU A 79 1.96 3.22 -7.95
C LEU A 79 3.30 2.74 -7.37
N GLN A 80 4.39 2.85 -8.13
CA GLN A 80 5.71 2.31 -7.79
C GLN A 80 5.65 0.82 -7.40
N LEU A 81 4.93 0.04 -8.21
CA LEU A 81 4.70 -1.38 -8.00
C LEU A 81 5.47 -2.23 -9.00
N GLU A 82 6.08 -3.29 -8.49
CA GLU A 82 6.67 -4.35 -9.30
C GLU A 82 5.64 -5.00 -10.24
N ARG A 83 6.11 -5.39 -11.42
CA ARG A 83 5.26 -5.97 -12.48
C ARG A 83 4.43 -7.16 -11.99
N SER A 84 5.00 -8.03 -11.17
CA SER A 84 4.32 -9.22 -10.63
C SER A 84 3.16 -8.82 -9.69
N THR A 85 3.33 -7.76 -8.90
CA THR A 85 2.30 -7.21 -8.00
C THR A 85 1.15 -6.63 -8.80
N VAL A 86 1.45 -5.86 -9.86
CA VAL A 86 0.43 -5.32 -10.76
C VAL A 86 -0.35 -6.45 -11.44
N SER A 87 0.33 -7.40 -12.07
CA SER A 87 -0.31 -8.52 -12.76
C SER A 87 -1.20 -9.35 -11.84
N ARG A 88 -0.74 -9.67 -10.62
CA ARG A 88 -1.53 -10.43 -9.65
C ARG A 88 -2.82 -9.70 -9.27
N ASN A 89 -2.73 -8.39 -8.99
CA ASN A 89 -3.91 -7.61 -8.62
C ASN A 89 -4.88 -7.44 -9.80
N LEU A 90 -4.37 -7.14 -10.99
CA LEU A 90 -5.20 -7.02 -12.19
C LEU A 90 -5.95 -8.31 -12.50
N ASN A 91 -5.30 -9.47 -12.40
CA ASN A 91 -5.98 -10.76 -12.61
C ASN A 91 -7.15 -10.97 -11.64
N LEU A 92 -7.00 -10.59 -10.37
CA LEU A 92 -8.09 -10.67 -9.39
C LEU A 92 -9.25 -9.72 -9.73
N LEU A 93 -8.94 -8.51 -10.20
CA LEU A 93 -9.94 -7.51 -10.59
C LEU A 93 -10.66 -7.88 -11.89
N LEU A 94 -9.94 -8.46 -12.86
CA LEU A 94 -10.46 -9.00 -14.12
C LEU A 94 -11.45 -10.13 -13.85
N ASN A 95 -11.07 -11.08 -13.00
CA ASN A 95 -11.95 -12.21 -12.64
C ASN A 95 -13.25 -11.77 -11.95
N ARG A 96 -13.25 -10.59 -11.33
CA ARG A 96 -14.44 -10.00 -10.69
C ARG A 96 -15.23 -9.07 -11.61
N GLY A 97 -14.76 -8.83 -12.83
CA GLY A 97 -15.39 -7.90 -13.78
C GLY A 97 -15.29 -6.43 -13.38
N TRP A 98 -14.42 -6.07 -12.44
CA TRP A 98 -14.19 -4.68 -12.03
C TRP A 98 -13.17 -3.97 -12.94
N VAL A 99 -12.32 -4.75 -13.60
CA VAL A 99 -11.42 -4.32 -14.67
C VAL A 99 -11.70 -5.20 -15.88
N GLU A 100 -11.48 -4.68 -17.07
CA GLU A 100 -11.53 -5.44 -18.32
C GLU A 100 -10.23 -5.27 -19.12
N ALA A 101 -9.88 -6.28 -19.92
CA ALA A 101 -8.80 -6.19 -20.89
C ALA A 101 -9.38 -5.72 -22.23
N LEU A 102 -8.92 -4.56 -22.71
CA LEU A 102 -9.34 -4.05 -24.01
C LEU A 102 -8.55 -4.68 -25.16
N SER A 103 -7.29 -5.06 -24.90
CA SER A 103 -6.46 -5.76 -25.86
C SER A 103 -5.43 -6.67 -25.19
N SER A 104 -5.05 -7.73 -25.91
CA SER A 104 -4.02 -8.70 -25.49
C SER A 104 -3.30 -9.27 -26.70
N ASP A 105 -2.05 -9.70 -26.50
CA ASP A 105 -1.29 -10.46 -27.50
C ASP A 105 -0.58 -11.68 -26.86
N ALA A 106 0.33 -12.32 -27.61
CA ALA A 106 1.09 -13.48 -27.15
C ALA A 106 1.92 -13.24 -25.86
N LYS A 107 2.20 -11.99 -25.48
CA LYS A 107 2.92 -11.62 -24.25
C LYS A 107 1.99 -11.14 -23.13
N GLY A 108 0.68 -11.19 -23.32
CA GLY A 108 -0.35 -10.89 -22.32
C GLY A 108 -1.15 -9.62 -22.60
N ILE A 109 -1.75 -9.07 -21.55
CA ILE A 109 -2.65 -7.91 -21.64
C ILE A 109 -1.86 -6.65 -21.99
N ARG A 110 -2.36 -5.92 -22.99
CA ARG A 110 -1.75 -4.69 -23.51
C ARG A 110 -2.45 -3.44 -23.05
N GLU A 111 -3.75 -3.54 -22.81
CA GLU A 111 -4.54 -2.42 -22.33
C GLU A 111 -5.64 -2.94 -21.41
N VAL A 112 -5.79 -2.26 -20.27
CA VAL A 112 -6.87 -2.51 -19.31
C VAL A 112 -7.69 -1.25 -19.12
N ALA A 113 -8.96 -1.41 -18.74
CA ALA A 113 -9.85 -0.32 -18.40
C ALA A 113 -10.69 -0.64 -17.15
N LEU A 114 -11.06 0.41 -16.42
CA LEU A 114 -11.98 0.29 -15.29
C LEU A 114 -13.41 0.19 -15.82
N THR A 115 -14.13 -0.87 -15.47
CA THR A 115 -15.51 -1.09 -15.94
C THR A 115 -16.50 -0.22 -15.17
N LEU A 116 -17.75 -0.15 -15.65
CA LEU A 116 -18.85 0.47 -14.89
C LEU A 116 -19.07 -0.22 -13.54
N ALA A 117 -18.97 -1.55 -13.48
CA ALA A 117 -19.07 -2.31 -12.25
C ALA A 117 -17.90 -2.00 -11.29
N GLY A 118 -16.69 -1.81 -11.82
CA GLY A 118 -15.53 -1.37 -11.03
C GLY A 118 -15.73 0.02 -10.42
N ARG A 119 -16.26 0.98 -11.21
CA ARG A 119 -16.61 2.32 -10.70
C ARG A 119 -17.65 2.25 -9.59
N ALA A 120 -18.75 1.51 -9.81
CA ALA A 120 -19.77 1.30 -8.79
C ALA A 120 -19.20 0.63 -7.53
N LYS A 121 -18.25 -0.30 -7.70
CA LYS A 121 -17.59 -0.95 -6.57
C LYS A 121 -16.73 0.03 -5.77
N ILE A 122 -15.99 0.95 -6.39
CA ILE A 122 -15.27 2.01 -5.69
C ILE A 122 -16.24 2.85 -4.86
N GLU A 123 -17.34 3.31 -5.46
CA GLU A 123 -18.35 4.10 -4.75
C GLU A 123 -18.93 3.34 -3.54
N SER A 124 -19.16 2.04 -3.68
CA SER A 124 -19.69 1.21 -2.59
C SER A 124 -18.79 1.07 -1.37
N VAL A 125 -17.47 1.27 -1.51
CA VAL A 125 -16.51 1.15 -0.39
C VAL A 125 -16.08 2.50 0.18
N MET A 126 -16.56 3.60 -0.39
CA MET A 126 -16.18 4.94 0.04
C MET A 126 -16.47 5.20 1.53
N PRO A 127 -17.62 4.77 2.12
CA PRO A 127 -17.88 4.99 3.54
C PRO A 127 -16.81 4.37 4.45
N GLU A 128 -16.44 3.11 4.20
CA GLU A 128 -15.45 2.36 4.97
C GLU A 128 -14.04 2.87 4.72
N TRP A 129 -13.71 3.19 3.46
CA TRP A 129 -12.45 3.82 3.12
C TRP A 129 -12.30 5.18 3.81
N GLN A 130 -13.35 6.01 3.84
CA GLN A 130 -13.34 7.30 4.54
C GLN A 130 -13.19 7.12 6.05
N ALA A 131 -13.79 6.09 6.64
CA ALA A 131 -13.60 5.77 8.05
C ALA A 131 -12.14 5.38 8.34
N ALA A 132 -11.55 4.48 7.56
CA ALA A 132 -10.13 4.13 7.67
C ALA A 132 -9.21 5.35 7.44
N GLN A 133 -9.56 6.22 6.49
CA GLN A 133 -8.82 7.45 6.20
C GLN A 133 -8.85 8.44 7.37
N ARG A 134 -9.96 8.54 8.11
CA ARG A 134 -10.05 9.34 9.34
C ARG A 134 -9.18 8.74 10.44
N GLN A 135 -9.29 7.44 10.68
CA GLN A 135 -8.47 6.73 11.68
C GLN A 135 -6.96 6.83 11.37
N ALA A 136 -6.58 6.73 10.09
CA ALA A 136 -5.20 6.94 9.65
C ALA A 136 -4.71 8.35 9.96
N ARG A 137 -5.55 9.38 9.74
CA ARG A 137 -5.22 10.78 10.06
C ARG A 137 -5.09 11.00 11.56
N GLU A 138 -5.95 10.37 12.37
CA GLU A 138 -5.87 10.41 13.83
C GLU A 138 -4.57 9.77 14.33
N LEU A 139 -4.21 8.60 13.81
CA LEU A 139 -2.96 7.89 14.16
C LEU A 139 -1.70 8.72 13.84
N LEU A 140 -1.71 9.40 12.69
CA LEU A 140 -0.57 10.20 12.23
C LEU A 140 -0.53 11.61 12.85
N GLY A 141 -1.66 12.11 13.32
CA GLY A 141 -1.84 13.51 13.69
C GLY A 141 -1.73 14.47 12.49
N THR A 142 -2.12 15.73 12.69
CA THR A 142 -2.09 16.75 11.62
C THR A 142 -0.68 17.00 11.09
N THR A 143 0.31 17.07 11.98
CA THR A 143 1.73 17.22 11.61
C THR A 143 2.22 16.04 10.78
N GLY A 144 1.95 14.80 11.21
CA GLY A 144 2.41 13.61 10.48
C GLY A 144 1.80 13.51 9.09
N VAL A 145 0.51 13.82 8.95
CA VAL A 145 -0.16 13.88 7.64
C VAL A 145 0.50 14.91 6.73
N GLY A 146 0.75 16.12 7.25
CA GLY A 146 1.41 17.19 6.48
C GLY A 146 2.82 16.80 6.03
N GLU A 147 3.62 16.24 6.93
CA GLU A 147 5.00 15.82 6.61
C GLU A 147 5.04 14.67 5.61
N ILE A 148 4.16 13.68 5.72
CA ILE A 148 4.08 12.59 4.73
C ILE A 148 3.76 13.15 3.34
N GLN A 149 2.78 14.06 3.24
CA GLN A 149 2.41 14.67 1.96
C GLN A 149 3.56 15.51 1.38
N ARG A 150 4.24 16.28 2.22
CA ARG A 150 5.38 17.11 1.83
C ARG A 150 6.55 16.26 1.35
N ILE A 151 6.91 15.21 2.09
CA ILE A 151 8.00 14.29 1.75
C ILE A 151 7.67 13.55 0.45
N ALA A 152 6.45 12.98 0.34
CA ALA A 152 6.01 12.31 -0.88
C ALA A 152 6.09 13.23 -2.10
N SER A 153 5.61 14.47 -1.98
CA SER A 153 5.68 15.46 -3.06
C SER A 153 7.13 15.80 -3.43
N SER A 154 8.04 15.93 -2.44
CA SER A 154 9.46 16.19 -2.69
C SER A 154 10.17 15.05 -3.42
N MET A 155 9.63 13.83 -3.35
CA MET A 155 10.10 12.65 -4.08
C MET A 155 9.40 12.46 -5.44
N GLY A 156 8.48 13.35 -5.82
CA GLY A 156 7.71 13.25 -7.06
C GLY A 156 6.42 12.44 -6.96
N TYR A 157 6.03 12.00 -5.76
CA TYR A 157 4.80 11.21 -5.51
C TYR A 157 3.62 12.12 -5.13
N ALA A 158 3.27 13.06 -6.02
CA ALA A 158 2.22 14.04 -5.74
C ALA A 158 0.83 13.37 -5.61
N PRO A 159 -0.07 13.89 -4.74
CA PRO A 159 -1.43 13.38 -4.61
C PRO A 159 -2.18 13.39 -5.94
N GLY A 160 -2.59 12.20 -6.41
CA GLY A 160 -3.31 12.05 -7.66
C GLY A 160 -2.45 12.26 -8.92
N ALA A 161 -1.15 12.04 -8.88
CA ALA A 161 -0.40 11.77 -10.11
C ALA A 161 -0.88 10.47 -10.79
#